data_AF-A0A2E7BUD8-F1
#
_entry.id   AF-A0A2E7BUD8-F1
#
_cell.length_a   1.000
_cell.length_b   1.000
_cell.length_c   1.000
_cell.angle_alpha   90.00
_cell.angle_beta   90.00
_cell.angle_gamma   90.00
#
_symmetry.space_group_name_H-M   'P 1'
#
loop_
_entity.id
_entity.type
_entity.pdbx_description
1 polymer ?
#
loop_
_entity_poly.entity_id
_entity_poly.type
_entity_poly.pdbx_seq_one_letter_code
_entity_poly.pdbx_strand_id
1 'polypeptide(L)'
;MPTETSWTSPKPISDAMMAFPASVCGEYLPPMDEIPERFHRFSDPYVELVRRLFFEGGSVAEWKAREGVDRDLAIKNLRAVLGSYEPKHEHKEAGAAYLVSLWFKVPGIEAPSDA
;
A
#
# COMPACT_ATOMS: atom_id res chain seq x y z
N MET A 1 -10.24 9.91 17.97
CA MET A 1 -10.65 9.79 16.56
C MET A 1 -9.44 10.15 15.71
N PRO A 2 -8.62 9.22 15.19
CA PRO A 2 -7.68 9.60 14.16
C PRO A 2 -8.33 9.42 12.78
N THR A 3 -8.71 10.56 12.20
CA THR A 3 -8.46 10.95 10.81
C THR A 3 -8.66 9.89 9.72
N GLU A 4 -9.92 9.57 9.43
CA GLU A 4 -10.28 9.08 8.10
C GLU A 4 -9.93 10.16 7.05
N THR A 5 -9.44 9.76 5.87
CA THR A 5 -9.44 10.50 4.57
C THR A 5 -8.09 10.90 3.94
N SER A 6 -6.90 10.80 4.57
CA SER A 6 -5.66 11.24 3.85
C SER A 6 -5.09 10.20 2.86
N TRP A 7 -5.37 8.91 3.03
CA TRP A 7 -4.66 7.83 2.33
C TRP A 7 -5.41 7.24 1.13
N THR A 8 -6.64 7.70 0.86
CA THR A 8 -7.49 7.19 -0.23
C THR A 8 -7.01 7.60 -1.62
N SER A 9 -6.12 8.60 -1.70
CA SER A 9 -5.58 9.09 -2.97
C SER A 9 -4.04 8.97 -2.97
N PRO A 10 -3.45 8.36 -4.02
CA PRO A 10 -1.99 8.27 -4.13
C PRO A 10 -1.38 9.66 -4.36
N LYS A 11 -0.15 9.86 -3.88
CA LYS A 11 0.51 11.17 -3.91
C LYS A 11 1.50 11.29 -5.08
N PRO A 12 1.69 12.49 -5.67
CA PRO A 12 2.73 12.72 -6.67
C PRO A 12 4.09 12.26 -6.15
N ILE A 13 4.81 11.46 -6.93
CA ILE A 13 6.14 10.97 -6.57
C ILE A 13 7.13 11.30 -7.67
N SER A 14 8.29 11.84 -7.29
CA SER A 14 9.33 12.24 -8.23
C SER A 14 10.11 11.04 -8.75
N ASP A 15 10.72 11.17 -9.92
CA ASP A 15 11.59 10.13 -10.49
C ASP A 15 12.80 9.83 -9.59
N ALA A 16 13.30 10.85 -8.89
CA ALA A 16 14.37 10.69 -7.91
C ALA A 16 13.94 9.82 -6.72
N MET A 17 12.72 10.03 -6.19
CA MET A 17 12.17 9.19 -5.12
C MET A 17 11.89 7.75 -5.59
N MET A 18 11.46 7.60 -6.84
CA MET A 18 11.28 6.27 -7.45
C MET A 18 12.61 5.51 -7.59
N ALA A 19 13.69 6.20 -7.93
CA ALA A 19 15.02 5.61 -8.06
C ALA A 19 15.68 5.35 -6.69
N PHE A 20 15.45 6.24 -5.72
CA PHE A 20 16.06 6.21 -4.39
C PHE A 20 15.00 6.44 -3.31
N PRO A 21 14.20 5.43 -2.96
CA PRO A 21 13.10 5.57 -1.99
C PRO A 21 13.63 5.60 -0.55
N ALA A 22 14.40 6.62 -0.21
CA ALA A 22 15.05 6.77 1.10
C ALA A 22 14.09 7.28 2.18
N SER A 23 12.98 7.93 1.80
CA SER A 23 12.02 8.52 2.75
C SER A 23 10.58 8.34 2.24
N VAL A 24 9.90 7.34 2.78
CA VAL A 24 8.50 7.01 2.44
C VAL A 24 7.57 7.10 3.65
N CYS A 25 8.07 6.95 4.87
CA CYS A 25 7.29 7.04 6.10
C CYS A 25 6.67 8.43 6.26
N GLY A 26 5.38 8.48 6.63
CA GLY A 26 4.65 9.73 6.91
C GLY A 26 4.17 10.49 5.67
N GLU A 27 4.85 10.36 4.52
CA GLU A 27 4.39 10.96 3.26
C GLU A 27 3.71 9.94 2.36
N TYR A 28 4.31 8.78 2.11
CA TYR A 28 3.82 7.76 1.18
C TYR A 28 3.37 6.48 1.88
N LEU A 29 3.70 6.32 3.15
CA LEU A 29 3.31 5.20 4.01
C LEU A 29 2.61 5.74 5.28
N PRO A 30 1.39 5.27 5.60
CA PRO A 30 0.68 5.65 6.82
C PRO A 30 1.50 5.31 8.07
N PRO A 31 1.48 6.13 9.13
CA PRO A 31 1.98 5.76 10.45
C PRO A 31 1.40 4.43 10.95
N MET A 32 2.15 3.67 11.74
CA MET A 32 1.74 2.33 12.20
C MET A 32 0.42 2.34 12.99
N ASP A 33 0.16 3.39 13.75
CA ASP A 33 -1.04 3.57 14.56
C ASP A 33 -2.28 4.01 13.76
N GLU A 34 -2.11 4.47 12.51
CA GLU A 34 -3.21 4.76 11.59
C GLU A 34 -3.60 3.55 10.72
N ILE A 35 -2.79 2.49 10.73
CA ILE A 35 -3.09 1.27 9.96
C ILE A 35 -4.11 0.43 10.74
N PRO A 36 -5.23 0.02 10.10
CA PRO A 36 -6.20 -0.84 10.76
C PRO A 36 -5.58 -2.16 11.23
N GLU A 37 -5.92 -2.58 12.45
CA GLU A 37 -5.34 -3.76 13.14
C GLU A 37 -5.40 -5.06 12.32
N ARG A 38 -6.37 -5.21 11.41
CA ARG A 38 -6.44 -6.37 10.50
C ARG A 38 -5.19 -6.51 9.62
N PHE A 39 -4.57 -5.40 9.21
CA PHE A 39 -3.36 -5.42 8.38
C PHE A 39 -2.09 -5.71 9.19
N HIS A 40 -2.19 -5.78 10.52
CA HIS A 40 -1.09 -6.24 11.37
C HIS A 40 -1.02 -7.78 11.43
N ARG A 41 -2.03 -8.47 10.88
CA ARG A 41 -2.12 -9.93 10.89
C ARG A 41 -1.66 -10.49 9.56
N PHE A 42 -0.73 -11.44 9.61
CA PHE A 42 -0.24 -12.14 8.42
C PHE A 42 -1.31 -12.95 7.67
N SER A 43 -2.44 -13.25 8.31
CA SER A 43 -3.56 -13.96 7.70
C SER A 43 -4.48 -13.05 6.86
N ASP A 44 -4.26 -11.74 6.84
CA ASP A 44 -5.06 -10.86 5.98
C ASP A 44 -4.64 -11.05 4.51
N PRO A 45 -5.59 -11.28 3.58
CA PRO A 45 -5.27 -11.54 2.18
C PRO A 45 -4.45 -10.44 1.50
N TYR A 46 -4.64 -9.18 1.89
CA TYR A 46 -3.85 -8.08 1.33
C TYR A 46 -2.41 -8.09 1.86
N VAL A 47 -2.22 -8.47 3.13
CA VAL A 47 -0.89 -8.61 3.74
C VAL A 47 -0.15 -9.78 3.08
N GLU A 48 -0.80 -10.92 2.88
CA GLU A 48 -0.22 -12.06 2.17
C GLU A 48 0.16 -11.70 0.72
N LEU A 49 -0.73 -11.01 0.00
CA LEU A 49 -0.47 -10.53 -1.36
C LEU A 49 0.76 -9.62 -1.43
N VAL A 50 0.84 -8.63 -0.52
CA VAL A 50 1.95 -7.68 -0.48
C VAL A 50 3.26 -8.36 -0.11
N ARG A 51 3.23 -9.29 0.86
CA ARG A 51 4.38 -10.12 1.22
C ARG A 51 4.90 -10.87 0.01
N ARG A 52 4.01 -11.56 -0.70
CA ARG A 52 4.35 -12.28 -1.91
C ARG A 52 4.95 -11.35 -2.96
N LEU A 53 4.33 -10.20 -3.21
CA LEU A 53 4.84 -9.20 -4.15
C LEU A 53 6.23 -8.68 -3.75
N PHE A 54 6.51 -8.52 -2.46
CA PHE A 54 7.80 -8.06 -1.95
C PHE A 54 8.89 -9.13 -2.07
N PHE A 55 8.60 -10.38 -1.71
CA PHE A 55 9.58 -11.47 -1.67
C PHE A 55 9.80 -12.16 -3.02
N GLU A 56 8.72 -12.41 -3.76
CA GLU A 56 8.74 -13.16 -5.02
C GLU A 56 8.67 -12.24 -6.25
N GLY A 57 8.32 -10.97 -6.06
CA GLY A 57 7.89 -10.12 -7.15
C GLY A 57 6.49 -10.51 -7.64
N GLY A 58 6.10 -9.97 -8.80
CA GLY A 58 4.80 -10.25 -9.39
C GLY A 58 4.31 -9.13 -10.29
N SER A 59 3.14 -9.34 -10.88
CA SER A 59 2.48 -8.36 -11.72
C SER A 59 1.23 -7.82 -11.03
N VAL A 60 1.06 -6.51 -11.09
CA VAL A 60 -0.16 -5.80 -10.65
C VAL A 60 -1.06 -5.42 -11.83
N ALA A 61 -0.80 -5.99 -13.03
CA ALA A 61 -1.47 -5.60 -14.26
C ALA A 61 -2.99 -5.82 -14.19
N GLU A 62 -3.43 -6.87 -13.53
CA GLU A 62 -4.85 -7.22 -13.39
C GLU A 62 -5.59 -6.41 -12.32
N TRP A 63 -4.84 -5.66 -11.49
CA TRP A 63 -5.44 -4.85 -10.43
C TRP A 63 -6.13 -3.63 -11.04
N LYS A 64 -7.40 -3.46 -10.67
CA LYS A 64 -8.21 -2.32 -11.12
C LYS A 64 -8.18 -1.24 -10.06
N ALA A 65 -7.87 -0.01 -10.44
CA ALA A 65 -7.99 1.12 -9.52
C ALA A 65 -9.45 1.30 -9.08
N ARG A 66 -9.64 1.73 -7.84
CA ARG A 66 -10.95 2.16 -7.33
C ARG A 66 -11.32 3.52 -7.93
N GLU A 67 -12.58 3.90 -7.76
CA GLU A 67 -13.08 5.18 -8.27
C GLU A 67 -12.31 6.37 -7.69
N GLY A 68 -11.90 7.31 -8.54
CA GLY A 68 -11.11 8.48 -8.13
C GLY A 68 -9.62 8.23 -7.87
N VAL A 69 -9.12 7.01 -8.06
CA VAL A 69 -7.70 6.66 -7.86
C VAL A 69 -6.95 6.65 -9.20
N ASP A 70 -5.88 7.44 -9.29
CA ASP A 70 -4.92 7.32 -10.40
C ASP A 70 -4.12 6.02 -10.26
N ARG A 71 -4.39 5.08 -11.15
CA ARG A 71 -3.77 3.74 -11.15
C ARG A 71 -2.25 3.81 -11.25
N ASP A 72 -1.73 4.60 -12.18
CA ASP A 72 -0.30 4.62 -12.46
C ASP A 72 0.45 5.29 -11.30
N LEU A 73 -0.16 6.32 -10.70
CA LEU A 73 0.38 6.97 -9.52
C LEU A 73 0.37 6.03 -8.31
N ALA A 74 -0.72 5.29 -8.08
CA ALA A 74 -0.81 4.31 -7.01
C ALA A 74 0.24 3.19 -7.14
N ILE A 75 0.48 2.70 -8.36
CA ILE A 75 1.53 1.70 -8.62
C ILE A 75 2.92 2.28 -8.32
N LYS A 76 3.19 3.54 -8.69
CA LYS A 76 4.46 4.21 -8.38
C LYS A 76 4.66 4.36 -6.87
N ASN A 77 3.64 4.81 -6.14
CA ASN A 77 3.66 4.92 -4.67
C ASN A 77 3.97 3.56 -4.03
N LEU A 78 3.25 2.51 -4.44
CA LEU A 78 3.44 1.16 -3.92
C LEU A 78 4.87 0.65 -4.17
N ARG A 79 5.41 0.87 -5.37
CA ARG A 79 6.79 0.49 -5.70
C ARG A 79 7.81 1.20 -4.82
N ALA A 80 7.65 2.50 -4.60
CA ALA A 80 8.55 3.26 -3.73
C ALA A 80 8.48 2.77 -2.29
N VAL A 81 7.28 2.55 -1.76
CA VAL A 81 7.07 2.00 -0.41
C VAL A 81 7.76 0.63 -0.26
N LEU A 82 7.55 -0.28 -1.20
CA LEU A 82 8.13 -1.63 -1.13
C LEU A 82 9.65 -1.61 -1.29
N GLY A 83 10.17 -0.74 -2.15
CA GLY A 83 11.61 -0.55 -2.39
C GLY A 83 12.35 0.19 -1.28
N SER A 84 11.66 0.90 -0.38
CA SER A 84 12.30 1.64 0.71
C SER A 84 12.81 0.73 1.82
N TYR A 85 13.98 1.03 2.39
CA TYR A 85 14.51 0.34 3.57
C TYR A 85 14.30 1.13 4.88
N GLU A 86 13.65 2.29 4.81
CA GLU A 86 13.35 3.13 5.98
C GLU A 86 12.32 2.49 6.94
N PRO A 87 11.13 2.04 6.49
CA PRO A 87 10.16 1.41 7.39
C PRO A 87 10.65 0.05 7.88
N LYS A 88 10.32 -0.28 9.14
CA LYS A 88 10.42 -1.66 9.63
C LYS A 88 9.61 -2.59 8.74
N HIS A 89 10.07 -3.83 8.62
CA HIS A 89 9.45 -4.81 7.71
C HIS A 89 7.95 -5.01 7.98
N GLU A 90 7.55 -5.16 9.24
CA GLU A 90 6.14 -5.29 9.66
C GLU A 90 5.30 -4.06 9.26
N HIS A 91 5.84 -2.85 9.47
CA HIS A 91 5.17 -1.60 9.12
C HIS A 91 5.03 -1.43 7.60
N LYS A 92 6.08 -1.77 6.85
CA LYS A 92 6.07 -1.74 5.39
C LYS A 92 4.95 -2.61 4.83
N GLU A 93 4.86 -3.86 5.29
CA GLU A 93 3.87 -4.82 4.79
C GLU A 93 2.46 -4.40 5.15
N ALA A 94 2.23 -4.04 6.42
CA ALA A 94 0.92 -3.61 6.90
C ALA A 94 0.45 -2.34 6.16
N GLY A 95 1.32 -1.35 6.02
CA GLY A 95 0.97 -0.08 5.39
C GLY A 95 0.78 -0.23 3.88
N ALA A 96 1.63 -0.98 3.19
CA ALA A 96 1.43 -1.29 1.78
C ALA A 96 0.13 -2.09 1.55
N ALA A 97 -0.18 -3.06 2.41
CA ALA A 97 -1.43 -3.82 2.31
C ALA A 97 -2.66 -2.92 2.49
N TYR A 98 -2.61 -2.01 3.46
CA TYR A 98 -3.67 -1.03 3.67
C TYR A 98 -3.85 -0.12 2.44
N LEU A 99 -2.76 0.46 1.90
CA LEU A 99 -2.82 1.29 0.70
C LEU A 99 -3.36 0.52 -0.52
N VAL A 100 -2.95 -0.74 -0.70
CA VAL A 100 -3.50 -1.60 -1.77
C VAL A 100 -5.00 -1.79 -1.61
N SER A 101 -5.48 -2.00 -0.38
CA SER A 101 -6.91 -2.16 -0.11
C SER A 101 -7.73 -0.91 -0.46
N LEU A 102 -7.14 0.28 -0.25
CA LEU A 102 -7.75 1.59 -0.56
C LEU A 102 -7.71 1.93 -2.04
N TRP A 103 -6.68 1.50 -2.76
CA TRP A 103 -6.46 1.94 -4.14
C TRP A 103 -6.92 0.94 -5.19
N PHE A 104 -6.91 -0.35 -4.87
CA PHE A 104 -7.11 -1.41 -5.86
C PHE A 104 -8.23 -2.38 -5.48
N LYS A 105 -8.93 -2.85 -6.51
CA LYS A 105 -9.72 -4.08 -6.51
C LYS A 105 -8.82 -5.18 -7.05
N VAL A 106 -8.43 -6.11 -6.18
CA VAL A 106 -7.52 -7.21 -6.50
C VAL A 106 -8.36 -8.46 -6.83
N PRO A 107 -8.09 -9.15 -7.95
CA PRO A 107 -8.76 -10.42 -8.26
C PRO A 107 -8.59 -11.44 -7.12
N GLY A 108 -9.68 -12.08 -6.70
CA GLY A 108 -9.65 -13.11 -5.65
C GLY A 108 -9.59 -12.58 -4.22
N ILE A 109 -9.53 -11.26 -4.02
CA ILE A 109 -9.66 -10.62 -2.70
C ILE A 109 -10.89 -9.72 -2.74
N GLU A 110 -11.92 -10.10 -2.00
CA GLU A 110 -13.10 -9.24 -1.84
C GLU A 110 -12.71 -8.00 -1.04
N ALA A 111 -13.26 -6.85 -1.43
CA ALA A 111 -13.09 -5.63 -0.66
C ALA A 111 -13.60 -5.89 0.78
N PRO A 112 -12.97 -5.28 1.81
CA PRO A 112 -13.55 -5.33 3.14
C PRO A 112 -15.00 -4.85 3.05
N SER A 113 -15.94 -5.68 3.51
CA SER A 113 -17.26 -5.18 3.86
C SER A 113 -17.04 -4.32 5.10
N ASP A 114 -17.04 -3.01 4.93
CA ASP A 114 -17.18 -2.12 6.07
C ASP A 114 -18.56 -2.43 6.69
N ALA A 115 -18.53 -3.13 7.82
CA ALA A 115 -19.67 -3.44 8.66
C ALA A 115 -19.61 -2.58 9.93
#